data_AF-A0A947B1G0-F1
#
_entry.id   AF-A0A947B1G0-F1
#
_cell.length_a   1.000
_cell.length_b   1.000
_cell.length_c   1.000
_cell.angle_alpha   90.00
_cell.angle_beta   90.00
_cell.angle_gamma   90.00
#
_symmetry.space_group_name_H-M   'P 1'
#
loop_
_entity.id
_entity.type
_entity.pdbx_description
1 polymer ?
#
loop_
_entity_poly.entity_id
_entity_poly.type
_entity_poly.pdbx_seq_one_letter_code
_entity_poly.pdbx_strand_id
1 'polypeptide(L)'
;MLPLLITKFGISLSVAGLLDVVRRIPSLFNPFIGLLADKICMKYLVIVTPGITAITMSLLGTSPSYTILFILLFVTGISSALFHIPSPVMIKNFSGVKTGTGMSIFMFGGELARTLGPLLITAALSIWGLEGSYRVMPIGIIASIVLFFKLKDVSSLNSKNNKRKVKGARETIKELIPFFLFVIGFQLFRGGMKSALTLYLPTYLIGSGESLWMAGISLSVLQFAGVAGTFGAGYISDKIGHRNLLLITAITSPLVMWAFITSNTVTMIPLLIIMGFLLFASGPVILALVQETNTERPAFINSIYMSISFGINSLMVLIVGILGDKIGLELTYQICAVLAFVSIPFIFILPKKQVEK
;
A
#
# COMPACT_ATOMS: atom_id res chain seq x y z
N MET A 1 14.10 5.46 -6.31
CA MET A 1 14.68 6.48 -5.41
C MET A 1 15.44 5.87 -4.24
N LEU A 2 14.82 4.98 -3.43
CA LEU A 2 15.41 4.45 -2.19
C LEU A 2 16.90 4.05 -2.27
N PRO A 3 17.36 3.23 -3.24
CA PRO A 3 18.78 2.85 -3.31
C PRO A 3 19.73 4.05 -3.46
N LEU A 4 19.35 5.06 -4.24
CA LEU A 4 20.15 6.27 -4.39
C LEU A 4 20.17 7.13 -3.13
N LEU A 5 19.09 7.15 -2.35
CA LEU A 5 19.05 7.83 -1.05
C LEU A 5 19.94 7.11 -0.02
N ILE A 6 19.93 5.78 -0.02
CA ILE A 6 20.83 4.95 0.80
C ILE A 6 22.28 5.31 0.49
N THR A 7 22.67 5.32 -0.79
CA THR A 7 24.03 5.68 -1.21
C THR A 7 24.37 7.14 -0.87
N LYS A 8 23.48 8.10 -1.15
CA LYS A 8 23.73 9.53 -0.90
C LYS A 8 23.98 9.85 0.57
N PHE A 9 23.18 9.27 1.47
CA PHE A 9 23.24 9.59 2.90
C PHE A 9 24.03 8.56 3.73
N GLY A 10 24.54 7.49 3.12
CA GLY A 10 25.22 6.41 3.83
C GLY A 10 24.35 5.75 4.90
N ILE A 11 23.02 5.75 4.71
CA ILE A 11 22.07 5.23 5.71
C ILE A 11 21.86 3.73 5.53
N SER A 12 21.60 3.03 6.63
CA SER A 12 21.31 1.59 6.59
C SER A 12 19.91 1.29 6.05
N LEU A 13 19.64 0.03 5.69
CA LEU A 13 18.32 -0.46 5.26
C LEU A 13 17.27 -0.32 6.36
N SER A 14 17.66 -0.43 7.64
CA SER A 14 16.81 -0.16 8.80
C SER A 14 16.35 1.30 8.83
N VAL A 15 17.27 2.24 8.64
CA VAL A 15 16.96 3.67 8.58
C VAL A 15 16.08 3.97 7.35
N ALA A 16 16.37 3.36 6.21
CA ALA A 16 15.53 3.43 5.01
C ALA A 16 14.11 2.87 5.24
N GLY A 17 13.97 1.79 6.03
CA GLY A 17 12.68 1.28 6.46
C GLY A 17 11.95 2.25 7.39
N LEU A 18 12.67 2.86 8.34
CA LEU A 18 12.13 3.87 9.25
C LEU A 18 11.60 5.10 8.51
N LEU A 19 12.25 5.51 7.41
CA LEU A 19 11.74 6.57 6.53
C LEU A 19 10.34 6.26 5.99
N ASP A 20 10.08 5.02 5.56
CA ASP A 20 8.74 4.61 5.10
C ASP A 20 7.74 4.51 6.27
N VAL A 21 8.19 4.09 7.45
CA VAL A 21 7.35 4.11 8.68
C VAL A 21 6.92 5.54 8.99
N VAL A 22 7.84 6.50 9.02
CA VAL A 22 7.53 7.91 9.32
C VAL A 22 6.56 8.50 8.31
N ARG A 23 6.70 8.15 7.02
CA ARG A 23 5.73 8.52 5.98
C ARG A 23 4.32 8.00 6.25
N ARG A 24 4.17 6.89 6.97
CA ARG A 24 2.87 6.25 7.25
C ARG A 24 2.26 6.61 8.59
N ILE A 25 3.03 7.14 9.55
CA ILE A 25 2.53 7.54 10.88
C ILE A 25 1.25 8.40 10.78
N PRO A 26 1.16 9.43 9.92
CA PRO A 26 -0.05 10.25 9.82
C PRO A 26 -1.31 9.46 9.49
N SER A 27 -1.18 8.35 8.73
CA SER A 27 -2.32 7.48 8.39
C SER A 27 -2.94 6.78 9.60
N LEU A 28 -2.21 6.62 10.71
CA LEU A 28 -2.76 6.08 11.96
C LEU A 28 -3.79 7.03 12.59
N PHE A 29 -3.71 8.32 12.27
CA PHE A 29 -4.63 9.35 12.74
C PHE A 29 -5.83 9.55 11.80
N ASN A 30 -5.97 8.74 10.74
CA ASN A 30 -7.09 8.80 9.80
C ASN A 30 -8.48 8.87 10.48
N PRO A 31 -8.77 8.10 11.56
CA PRO A 31 -10.04 8.21 12.26
C PRO A 31 -10.29 9.62 12.84
N PHE A 32 -9.25 10.25 13.41
CA PHE A 32 -9.36 11.59 13.98
C PHE A 32 -9.46 12.67 12.92
N ILE A 33 -8.67 12.55 11.84
CA ILE A 33 -8.75 13.46 10.69
C ILE A 33 -10.13 13.36 10.03
N GLY A 34 -10.71 12.16 9.93
CA GLY A 34 -12.08 11.95 9.46
C GLY A 34 -13.14 12.63 10.32
N LEU A 35 -12.98 12.65 11.65
CA LEU A 35 -13.87 13.40 12.57
C LEU A 35 -13.74 14.92 12.43
N LEU A 36 -12.57 15.40 12.04
CA LEU A 36 -12.28 16.83 11.80
C LEU A 36 -12.66 17.28 10.39
N ALA A 37 -12.76 16.34 9.43
CA ALA A 37 -13.08 16.61 8.04
C ALA A 37 -14.47 17.25 7.85
N ASP A 38 -15.43 16.97 8.74
CA ASP A 38 -16.75 17.62 8.74
C ASP A 38 -16.68 19.12 9.12
N LYS A 39 -15.58 19.59 9.73
CA LYS A 39 -15.37 20.98 10.16
C LYS A 39 -14.43 21.78 9.26
N ILE A 40 -13.70 21.11 8.37
CA ILE A 40 -12.75 21.71 7.43
C ILE A 40 -13.36 21.65 6.04
N CYS A 41 -13.16 22.68 5.22
CA CYS A 41 -13.57 22.63 3.82
C CYS A 41 -12.79 21.52 3.08
N MET A 42 -13.35 20.30 3.05
CA MET A 42 -12.74 19.10 2.47
C MET A 42 -12.19 19.30 1.06
N LYS A 43 -12.82 20.19 0.26
CA LYS A 43 -12.35 20.54 -1.08
C LYS A 43 -10.93 21.09 -1.09
N TYR A 44 -10.56 21.96 -0.15
CA TYR A 44 -9.22 22.58 -0.14
C TYR A 44 -8.14 21.59 0.26
N LEU A 45 -8.46 20.60 1.09
CA LEU A 45 -7.54 19.50 1.39
C LEU A 45 -7.24 18.73 0.09
N VAL A 46 -8.26 18.28 -0.64
CA VAL A 46 -8.09 17.55 -1.91
C VAL A 46 -7.36 18.38 -2.97
N ILE A 47 -7.59 19.70 -3.02
CA ILE A 47 -6.93 20.61 -3.95
C ILE A 47 -5.43 20.73 -3.64
N VAL A 48 -5.04 20.97 -2.39
CA VAL A 48 -3.67 21.41 -2.04
C VAL A 48 -2.72 20.23 -1.85
N THR A 49 -3.19 19.09 -1.38
CA THR A 49 -2.31 17.96 -0.99
C THR A 49 -1.52 17.33 -2.16
N PRO A 50 -2.02 17.21 -3.41
CA PRO A 50 -1.18 16.72 -4.51
C PRO A 50 0.07 17.58 -4.74
N GLY A 51 -0.06 18.90 -4.65
CA GLY A 51 1.02 19.87 -4.76
C GLY A 51 2.00 19.77 -3.58
N ILE A 52 1.50 19.65 -2.34
CA ILE A 52 2.37 19.42 -1.16
C ILE A 52 3.18 18.14 -1.35
N THR A 53 2.52 17.03 -1.70
CA THR A 53 3.19 15.74 -1.94
C THR A 53 4.22 15.84 -3.05
N ALA A 54 3.91 16.56 -4.14
CA ALA A 54 4.84 16.76 -5.24
C ALA A 54 6.07 17.55 -4.82
N ILE A 55 5.89 18.62 -4.06
CA ILE A 55 7.01 19.41 -3.52
C ILE A 55 7.87 18.54 -2.60
N THR A 56 7.27 17.89 -1.61
CA THR A 56 8.04 17.15 -0.59
C THR A 56 8.75 15.93 -1.16
N MET A 57 8.08 15.15 -2.02
CA MET A 57 8.68 13.96 -2.65
C MET A 57 9.76 14.32 -3.66
N SER A 58 9.59 15.41 -4.42
CA SER A 58 10.57 15.81 -5.44
C SER A 58 11.83 16.43 -4.83
N LEU A 59 11.73 17.01 -3.63
CA LEU A 59 12.87 17.56 -2.87
C LEU A 59 13.67 16.51 -2.08
N LEU A 60 13.26 15.23 -2.06
CA LEU A 60 14.04 14.18 -1.37
C LEU A 60 15.46 14.07 -1.92
N GLY A 61 15.63 14.20 -3.24
CA GLY A 61 16.93 14.11 -3.88
C GLY A 61 17.86 15.29 -3.57
N THR A 62 17.31 16.48 -3.32
CA THR A 62 18.06 17.70 -2.95
C THR A 62 18.21 17.90 -1.45
N SER A 63 17.67 16.98 -0.63
CA SER A 63 17.73 17.07 0.82
C SER A 63 19.19 17.15 1.31
N PRO A 64 19.51 18.07 2.26
CA PRO A 64 20.87 18.23 2.78
C PRO A 64 21.21 17.23 3.90
N SER A 65 20.21 16.58 4.51
CA SER A 65 20.41 15.60 5.58
C SER A 65 19.28 14.58 5.64
N TYR A 66 19.51 13.45 6.32
CA TYR A 66 18.44 12.47 6.55
C TYR A 66 17.35 13.00 7.50
N THR A 67 17.66 13.95 8.38
CA THR A 67 16.64 14.64 9.22
C THR A 67 15.63 15.38 8.35
N ILE A 68 16.10 16.08 7.31
CA ILE A 68 15.20 16.74 6.36
C ILE A 68 14.41 15.71 5.56
N LEU A 69 14.98 14.54 5.21
CA LEU A 69 14.18 13.44 4.62
C LEU A 69 13.03 13.00 5.53
N PHE A 70 13.28 12.82 6.83
CA PHE A 70 12.24 12.47 7.79
C PHE A 70 11.11 13.51 7.81
N ILE A 71 11.45 14.79 7.83
CA ILE A 71 10.47 15.88 7.81
C ILE A 71 9.67 15.85 6.49
N LEU A 72 10.34 15.78 5.34
CA LEU A 72 9.68 15.74 4.03
C LEU A 72 8.74 14.54 3.89
N LEU A 73 9.16 13.37 4.37
CA LEU A 73 8.34 12.15 4.34
C LEU A 73 7.19 12.20 5.33
N PHE A 74 7.38 12.77 6.52
CA PHE A 74 6.30 12.98 7.49
C PHE A 74 5.24 13.93 6.93
N VAL A 75 5.64 15.06 6.34
CA VAL A 75 4.73 16.00 5.66
C VAL A 75 4.03 15.33 4.47
N THR A 76 4.74 14.51 3.70
CA THR A 76 4.13 13.67 2.65
C THR A 76 3.06 12.75 3.22
N GLY A 77 3.31 12.14 4.37
CA GLY A 77 2.33 11.30 5.07
C GLY A 77 1.07 12.07 5.46
N ILE A 78 1.23 13.27 6.03
CA ILE A 78 0.11 14.15 6.39
C ILE A 78 -0.69 14.50 5.13
N SER A 79 0.00 14.93 4.07
CA SER A 79 -0.60 15.25 2.79
C SER A 79 -1.39 14.07 2.20
N SER A 80 -0.81 12.87 2.23
CA SER A 80 -1.45 11.63 1.78
C SER A 80 -2.72 11.31 2.58
N ALA A 81 -2.67 11.39 3.91
CA ALA A 81 -3.84 11.18 4.77
C ALA A 81 -4.95 12.20 4.46
N LEU A 82 -4.59 13.47 4.34
CA LEU A 82 -5.53 14.56 4.02
C LEU A 82 -6.11 14.48 2.60
N PHE A 83 -5.46 13.79 1.66
CA PHE A 83 -6.03 13.50 0.34
C PHE A 83 -6.98 12.29 0.39
N HIS A 84 -6.50 11.17 0.93
CA HIS A 84 -7.18 9.87 0.80
C HIS A 84 -8.42 9.72 1.69
N ILE A 85 -8.55 10.51 2.76
CA ILE A 85 -9.76 10.51 3.61
C ILE A 85 -10.95 11.21 2.93
N PRO A 86 -10.87 12.48 2.50
CA PRO A 86 -12.01 13.18 1.91
C PRO A 86 -12.29 12.80 0.46
N SER A 87 -11.29 12.34 -0.31
CA SER A 87 -11.47 12.11 -1.76
C SER A 87 -12.58 11.10 -2.09
N PRO A 88 -12.66 9.90 -1.47
CA PRO A 88 -13.76 8.97 -1.74
C PRO A 88 -15.14 9.56 -1.41
N VAL A 89 -15.24 10.38 -0.35
CA VAL A 89 -16.50 11.06 0.02
C VAL A 89 -16.91 12.06 -1.05
N MET A 90 -15.96 12.87 -1.53
CA MET A 90 -16.22 13.82 -2.63
C MET A 90 -16.62 13.09 -3.91
N ILE A 91 -15.90 12.03 -4.29
CA ILE A 91 -16.23 11.22 -5.47
C ILE A 91 -17.64 10.64 -5.37
N LYS A 92 -18.03 10.08 -4.22
CA LYS A 92 -19.41 9.60 -4.00
C LYS A 92 -20.44 10.71 -4.25
N ASN A 93 -20.21 11.89 -3.69
CA ASN A 93 -21.15 13.01 -3.79
C ASN A 93 -21.29 13.53 -5.23
N PHE A 94 -20.19 13.65 -5.97
CA PHE A 94 -20.22 14.08 -7.37
C PHE A 94 -20.75 13.01 -8.33
N SER A 95 -20.63 11.73 -7.98
CA SER A 95 -21.06 10.63 -8.84
C SER A 95 -22.57 10.39 -8.81
N GLY A 96 -23.29 10.96 -7.82
CA GLY A 96 -24.72 10.76 -7.63
C GLY A 96 -25.09 9.28 -7.63
N VAL A 97 -26.05 8.91 -8.49
CA VAL A 97 -26.51 7.52 -8.65
C VAL A 97 -25.44 6.57 -9.22
N LYS A 98 -24.41 7.08 -9.91
CA LYS A 98 -23.33 6.28 -10.52
C LYS A 98 -22.08 6.20 -9.62
N THR A 99 -22.27 6.10 -8.30
CA THR A 99 -21.18 6.05 -7.31
C THR A 99 -20.12 4.98 -7.64
N GLY A 100 -20.55 3.79 -8.09
CA GLY A 100 -19.62 2.72 -8.48
C GLY A 100 -18.69 3.14 -9.62
N THR A 101 -19.22 3.71 -10.70
CA THR A 101 -18.42 4.19 -11.84
C THR A 101 -17.43 5.28 -11.42
N GLY A 102 -17.87 6.27 -10.64
CA GLY A 102 -16.97 7.33 -10.18
C GLY A 102 -15.85 6.82 -9.28
N MET A 103 -16.15 5.89 -8.38
CA MET A 103 -15.13 5.22 -7.55
C MET A 103 -14.14 4.42 -8.41
N SER A 104 -14.63 3.68 -9.42
CA SER A 104 -13.76 2.92 -10.32
C SER A 104 -12.80 3.82 -11.10
N ILE A 105 -13.26 4.98 -11.60
CA ILE A 105 -12.39 5.95 -12.28
C ILE A 105 -11.33 6.51 -11.32
N PHE A 106 -11.73 6.85 -10.09
CA PHE A 106 -10.81 7.33 -9.06
C PHE A 106 -9.74 6.28 -8.72
N MET A 107 -10.14 5.03 -8.50
CA MET A 107 -9.21 3.92 -8.22
C MET A 107 -8.29 3.62 -9.40
N PHE A 108 -8.80 3.67 -10.63
CA PHE A 108 -8.01 3.47 -11.84
C PHE A 108 -6.83 4.46 -11.92
N GLY A 109 -7.05 5.74 -11.59
CA GLY A 109 -5.96 6.71 -11.51
C GLY A 109 -4.89 6.33 -10.48
N GLY A 110 -5.30 5.82 -9.32
CA GLY A 110 -4.37 5.32 -8.30
C GLY A 110 -3.54 4.12 -8.76
N GLU A 111 -4.16 3.16 -9.43
CA GLU A 111 -3.48 1.98 -9.96
C GLU A 111 -2.53 2.30 -11.12
N LEU A 112 -2.91 3.26 -11.99
CA LEU A 112 -2.01 3.81 -13.00
C LEU A 112 -0.80 4.48 -12.36
N ALA A 113 -0.99 5.31 -11.33
CA ALA A 113 0.12 5.95 -10.63
C ALA A 113 1.05 4.93 -9.97
N ARG A 114 0.50 3.85 -9.37
CA ARG A 114 1.29 2.76 -8.77
C ARG A 114 2.13 2.00 -9.81
N THR A 115 1.61 1.86 -11.03
CA THR A 115 2.28 1.17 -12.14
C THR A 115 3.33 2.05 -12.81
N LEU A 116 2.97 3.28 -13.19
CA LEU A 116 3.82 4.18 -13.96
C LEU A 116 4.79 4.97 -13.09
N GLY A 117 4.49 5.16 -11.80
CA GLY A 117 5.30 5.93 -10.86
C GLY A 117 6.77 5.49 -10.82
N PRO A 118 7.09 4.19 -10.64
CA PRO A 118 8.47 3.72 -10.66
C PRO A 118 9.18 4.00 -12.00
N LEU A 119 8.51 3.83 -13.16
CA LEU A 119 9.09 4.18 -14.46
C LEU A 119 9.38 5.69 -14.57
N LEU A 120 8.42 6.52 -14.19
CA LEU A 120 8.51 7.97 -14.31
C LEU A 120 9.64 8.52 -13.45
N ILE A 121 9.74 8.08 -12.19
CA ILE A 121 10.82 8.51 -11.31
C ILE A 121 12.15 7.89 -11.72
N THR A 122 12.20 6.64 -12.16
CA THR A 122 13.43 6.04 -12.68
C THR A 122 13.95 6.79 -13.90
N ALA A 123 13.08 7.18 -14.85
CA ALA A 123 13.46 8.01 -15.98
C ALA A 123 14.04 9.36 -15.53
N ALA A 124 13.36 10.05 -14.61
CA ALA A 124 13.84 11.32 -14.07
C ALA A 124 15.22 11.20 -13.40
N LEU A 125 15.43 10.15 -12.60
CA LEU A 125 16.70 9.89 -11.92
C LEU A 125 17.81 9.52 -12.90
N SER A 126 17.51 8.78 -13.98
CA SER A 126 18.47 8.39 -15.00
C SER A 126 18.93 9.58 -15.85
N ILE A 127 18.06 10.57 -16.10
CA ILE A 127 18.37 11.73 -16.96
C ILE A 127 18.98 12.88 -16.14
N TRP A 128 18.43 13.17 -14.95
CA TRP A 128 18.80 14.36 -14.18
C TRP A 128 19.58 14.03 -12.89
N GLY A 129 19.85 12.76 -12.62
CA GLY A 129 20.41 12.31 -11.35
C GLY A 129 19.43 12.42 -10.19
N LEU A 130 19.85 11.96 -9.02
CA LEU A 130 19.04 12.03 -7.80
C LEU A 130 18.68 13.47 -7.43
N GLU A 131 19.65 14.38 -7.45
CA GLU A 131 19.43 15.78 -7.10
C GLU A 131 18.55 16.50 -8.11
N GLY A 132 18.47 16.01 -9.35
CA GLY A 132 17.58 16.55 -10.35
C GLY A 132 16.11 16.14 -10.21
N SER A 133 15.76 15.31 -9.21
CA SER A 133 14.39 14.82 -9.03
C SER A 133 13.36 15.93 -8.82
N TYR A 134 13.76 17.12 -8.34
CA TYR A 134 12.85 18.25 -8.15
C TYR A 134 12.13 18.66 -9.44
N ARG A 135 12.68 18.33 -10.62
CA ARG A 135 12.10 18.68 -11.93
C ARG A 135 10.79 17.96 -12.24
N VAL A 136 10.44 16.89 -11.51
CA VAL A 136 9.12 16.24 -11.63
C VAL A 136 8.02 16.98 -10.85
N MET A 137 8.40 17.90 -9.96
CA MET A 137 7.50 18.66 -9.10
C MET A 137 6.35 19.37 -9.84
N PRO A 138 6.56 19.99 -11.03
CA PRO A 138 5.49 20.67 -11.75
C PRO A 138 4.28 19.78 -12.05
N ILE A 139 4.46 18.47 -12.24
CA ILE A 139 3.36 17.55 -12.56
C ILE A 139 2.27 17.59 -11.48
N GLY A 140 2.66 17.48 -10.21
CA GLY A 140 1.69 17.48 -9.11
C GLY A 140 1.22 18.89 -8.70
N ILE A 141 2.05 19.92 -8.90
CA ILE A 141 1.61 21.32 -8.72
C ILE A 141 0.51 21.65 -9.75
N ILE A 142 0.72 21.30 -11.02
CA ILE A 142 -0.29 21.47 -12.08
C ILE A 142 -1.56 20.69 -11.74
N ALA A 143 -1.45 19.46 -11.22
CA ALA A 143 -2.62 18.70 -10.77
C ALA A 143 -3.41 19.45 -9.69
N SER A 144 -2.74 20.04 -8.69
CA SER A 144 -3.38 20.90 -7.68
C SER A 144 -4.03 22.15 -8.28
N ILE A 145 -3.39 22.80 -9.25
CA ILE A 145 -3.95 23.97 -9.95
C ILE A 145 -5.22 23.57 -10.73
N VAL A 146 -5.17 22.46 -11.47
CA VAL A 146 -6.33 21.93 -12.20
C VAL A 146 -7.47 21.61 -11.22
N LEU A 147 -7.17 20.96 -10.11
CA LEU A 147 -8.16 20.66 -9.06
C LEU A 147 -8.74 21.93 -8.45
N PHE A 148 -7.94 22.97 -8.22
CA PHE A 148 -8.42 24.25 -7.73
C PHE A 148 -9.49 24.83 -8.66
N PHE A 149 -9.20 24.93 -9.96
CA PHE A 149 -10.16 25.47 -10.92
C PHE A 149 -11.42 24.61 -11.07
N LYS A 150 -11.31 23.29 -10.92
CA LYS A 150 -12.45 22.37 -11.00
C LYS A 150 -13.31 22.35 -9.74
N LEU A 151 -12.74 22.68 -8.57
CA LEU A 151 -13.41 22.51 -7.28
C LEU A 151 -13.70 23.82 -6.54
N LYS A 152 -13.15 24.96 -6.98
CA LYS A 152 -13.29 26.26 -6.27
C LYS A 152 -14.75 26.66 -6.00
N ASP A 153 -15.67 26.39 -6.93
CA ASP A 153 -17.08 26.80 -6.85
C ASP A 153 -17.99 25.75 -6.18
N VAL A 154 -17.42 24.63 -5.71
CA VAL A 154 -18.16 23.57 -5.04
C VAL A 154 -18.48 23.97 -3.59
N SER A 155 -19.73 23.82 -3.17
CA SER A 155 -20.17 24.06 -1.78
C SER A 155 -19.67 22.97 -0.81
N SER A 156 -19.49 23.33 0.47
CA SER A 156 -19.00 22.37 1.48
C SER A 156 -20.00 21.24 1.72
N LEU A 157 -19.53 20.01 1.53
CA LEU A 157 -20.32 18.80 1.70
C LEU A 157 -20.46 18.48 3.21
N ASN A 158 -21.55 18.92 3.83
CA ASN A 158 -21.86 18.59 5.23
C ASN A 158 -22.51 17.19 5.31
N SER A 159 -21.85 16.25 6.00
CA SER A 159 -22.40 14.92 6.26
C SER A 159 -23.33 14.96 7.48
N LYS A 160 -24.61 14.63 7.31
CA LYS A 160 -25.55 14.41 8.42
C LYS A 160 -25.33 13.02 9.01
N ASN A 161 -24.81 12.97 10.24
CA ASN A 161 -24.63 11.71 10.97
C ASN A 161 -25.91 11.25 11.66
N ASN A 162 -26.44 10.09 11.24
CA ASN A 162 -27.59 9.44 11.88
C ASN A 162 -27.08 8.52 13.00
N LYS A 163 -27.37 8.86 14.25
CA LYS A 163 -26.99 8.05 15.42
C LYS A 163 -28.03 6.95 15.68
N ARG A 164 -27.77 5.74 15.18
CA ARG A 164 -28.47 4.52 15.64
C ARG A 164 -27.75 3.97 16.88
N LYS A 165 -28.50 3.48 17.87
CA LYS A 165 -27.95 2.69 18.98
C LYS A 165 -27.55 1.32 18.43
N VAL A 166 -26.29 0.95 18.63
CA VAL A 166 -25.66 -0.27 18.14
C VAL A 166 -24.95 -0.97 19.31
N LYS A 167 -24.90 -2.31 19.30
CA LYS A 167 -24.16 -3.16 20.27
C LYS A 167 -22.79 -2.57 20.64
N GLY A 168 -22.28 -2.75 21.86
CA GLY A 168 -21.01 -2.13 22.29
C GLY A 168 -19.78 -2.62 21.52
N ALA A 169 -18.77 -1.75 21.36
CA ALA A 169 -17.57 -2.04 20.57
C ALA A 169 -16.74 -3.22 21.14
N ARG A 170 -16.74 -3.37 22.46
CA ARG A 170 -16.00 -4.42 23.18
C ARG A 170 -16.61 -5.80 22.89
N GLU A 171 -17.93 -5.89 22.89
CA GLU A 171 -18.68 -7.12 22.61
C GLU A 171 -18.43 -7.56 21.16
N THR A 172 -18.46 -6.62 20.21
CA THR A 172 -18.16 -6.94 18.80
C THR A 172 -16.73 -7.47 18.60
N ILE A 173 -15.73 -6.90 19.30
CA ILE A 173 -14.36 -7.40 19.21
C ILE A 173 -14.27 -8.82 19.74
N LYS A 174 -14.88 -9.10 20.91
CA LYS A 174 -14.84 -10.43 21.52
C LYS A 174 -15.39 -11.51 20.59
N GLU A 175 -16.49 -11.23 19.89
CA GLU A 175 -17.10 -12.16 18.93
C GLU A 175 -16.20 -12.44 17.71
N LEU A 176 -15.35 -11.48 17.34
CA LEU A 176 -14.48 -11.56 16.15
C LEU A 176 -13.01 -11.83 16.47
N ILE A 177 -12.67 -12.21 17.71
CA ILE A 177 -11.29 -12.55 18.10
C ILE A 177 -10.67 -13.59 17.14
N PRO A 178 -11.32 -14.73 16.82
CA PRO A 178 -10.74 -15.71 15.90
C PRO A 178 -10.45 -15.13 14.51
N PHE A 179 -11.35 -14.28 14.02
CA PHE A 179 -11.18 -13.60 12.74
C PHE A 179 -9.97 -12.65 12.76
N PHE A 180 -9.83 -11.83 13.81
CA PHE A 180 -8.67 -10.95 13.94
C PHE A 180 -7.36 -11.69 14.15
N LEU A 181 -7.37 -12.84 14.85
CA LEU A 181 -6.21 -13.72 14.96
C LEU A 181 -5.79 -14.25 13.58
N PHE A 182 -6.75 -14.65 12.74
CA PHE A 182 -6.48 -14.98 11.34
C PHE A 182 -5.84 -13.80 10.59
N VAL A 183 -6.46 -12.62 10.63
CA VAL A 183 -5.98 -11.43 9.91
C VAL A 183 -4.56 -11.06 10.34
N ILE A 184 -4.30 -11.03 11.66
CA ILE A 184 -2.99 -10.69 12.22
C ILE A 184 -1.97 -11.74 11.81
N GLY A 185 -2.22 -13.01 12.09
CA GLY A 185 -1.25 -14.07 11.80
C GLY A 185 -0.96 -14.19 10.31
N PHE A 186 -1.99 -14.22 9.47
CA PHE A 186 -1.82 -14.29 8.03
C PHE A 186 -0.99 -13.11 7.50
N GLN A 187 -1.36 -11.87 7.83
CA GLN A 187 -0.66 -10.70 7.31
C GLN A 187 0.74 -10.53 7.90
N LEU A 188 0.96 -10.89 9.16
CA LEU A 188 2.27 -10.80 9.81
C LEU A 188 3.31 -11.65 9.05
N PHE A 189 2.97 -12.92 8.80
CA PHE A 189 3.87 -13.86 8.14
C PHE A 189 3.99 -13.63 6.63
N ARG A 190 2.96 -13.08 5.97
CA ARG A 190 3.07 -12.64 4.56
C ARG A 190 3.75 -11.29 4.38
N GLY A 191 3.77 -10.46 5.42
CA GLY A 191 4.16 -9.06 5.35
C GLY A 191 5.64 -8.85 5.04
N GLY A 192 6.52 -9.78 5.45
CA GLY A 192 7.93 -9.77 5.10
C GLY A 192 8.15 -9.83 3.59
N MET A 193 7.54 -10.81 2.91
CA MET A 193 7.62 -10.93 1.44
C MET A 193 7.07 -9.68 0.74
N LYS A 194 5.92 -9.17 1.22
CA LYS A 194 5.32 -7.96 0.67
C LYS A 194 6.26 -6.76 0.81
N SER A 195 6.87 -6.59 1.97
CA SER A 195 7.77 -5.45 2.24
C SER A 195 9.06 -5.55 1.44
N ALA A 196 9.66 -6.74 1.39
CA ALA A 196 10.80 -7.06 0.54
C ALA A 196 10.55 -6.64 -0.91
N LEU A 197 9.45 -7.12 -1.51
CA LEU A 197 9.20 -6.91 -2.94
C LEU A 197 8.66 -5.52 -3.29
N THR A 198 8.03 -4.81 -2.36
CA THR A 198 7.41 -3.50 -2.67
C THR A 198 8.28 -2.30 -2.30
N LEU A 199 9.10 -2.39 -1.25
CA LEU A 199 10.00 -1.31 -0.84
C LEU A 199 11.46 -1.58 -1.22
N TYR A 200 11.93 -2.79 -0.97
CA TYR A 200 13.36 -3.14 -1.11
C TYR A 200 13.72 -3.76 -2.46
N LEU A 201 12.76 -4.11 -3.31
CA LEU A 201 13.04 -4.74 -4.62
C LEU A 201 14.05 -3.96 -5.47
N PRO A 202 13.92 -2.63 -5.68
CA PRO A 202 14.92 -1.91 -6.45
C PRO A 202 16.31 -1.92 -5.81
N THR A 203 16.36 -1.86 -4.48
CA THR A 203 17.62 -1.89 -3.73
C THR A 203 18.29 -3.27 -3.81
N TYR A 204 17.50 -4.34 -3.71
CA TYR A 204 17.96 -5.71 -3.91
C TYR A 204 18.55 -5.89 -5.31
N LEU A 205 17.80 -5.53 -6.36
CA LEU A 205 18.23 -5.72 -7.74
C LEU A 205 19.51 -4.94 -8.06
N ILE A 206 19.59 -3.67 -7.68
CA ILE A 206 20.81 -2.88 -7.88
C ILE A 206 21.99 -3.46 -7.09
N GLY A 207 21.75 -3.92 -5.85
CA GLY A 207 22.76 -4.61 -5.05
C GLY A 207 23.25 -5.93 -5.68
N SER A 208 22.40 -6.60 -6.44
CA SER A 208 22.73 -7.81 -7.22
C SER A 208 23.36 -7.51 -8.59
N GLY A 209 23.64 -6.24 -8.91
CA GLY A 209 24.31 -5.83 -10.15
C GLY A 209 23.39 -5.40 -11.29
N GLU A 210 22.07 -5.36 -11.09
CA GLU A 210 21.13 -4.90 -12.11
C GLU A 210 21.15 -3.36 -12.26
N SER A 211 20.77 -2.89 -13.45
CA SER A 211 20.69 -1.46 -13.72
C SER A 211 19.53 -0.78 -12.97
N LEU A 212 19.63 0.54 -12.76
CA LEU A 212 18.54 1.36 -12.22
C LEU A 212 17.24 1.23 -13.03
N TRP A 213 17.37 1.12 -14.37
CA TRP A 213 16.24 0.89 -15.28
C TRP A 213 15.59 -0.47 -15.04
N MET A 214 16.39 -1.54 -14.97
CA MET A 214 15.87 -2.87 -14.74
C MET A 214 15.16 -2.96 -13.38
N ALA A 215 15.75 -2.37 -12.34
CA ALA A 215 15.14 -2.26 -11.02
C ALA A 215 13.79 -1.50 -11.03
N GLY A 216 13.72 -0.39 -11.76
CA GLY A 216 12.49 0.40 -11.93
C GLY A 216 11.41 -0.35 -12.69
N ILE A 217 11.78 -0.98 -13.82
CA ILE A 217 10.88 -1.79 -14.66
C ILE A 217 10.34 -2.98 -13.85
N SER A 218 11.21 -3.71 -13.15
CA SER A 218 10.83 -4.84 -12.30
C SER A 218 9.79 -4.45 -11.24
N LEU A 219 9.97 -3.30 -10.57
CA LEU A 219 8.98 -2.81 -9.62
C LEU A 219 7.67 -2.43 -10.31
N SER A 220 7.72 -1.74 -11.45
CA SER A 220 6.51 -1.41 -12.22
C SER A 220 5.75 -2.63 -12.72
N VAL A 221 6.45 -3.67 -13.19
CA VAL A 221 5.88 -4.95 -13.62
C VAL A 221 5.20 -5.64 -12.44
N LEU A 222 5.88 -5.74 -11.30
CA LEU A 222 5.30 -6.31 -10.07
C LEU A 222 4.02 -5.55 -9.68
N GLN A 223 4.06 -4.22 -9.70
CA GLN A 223 2.92 -3.40 -9.31
C GLN A 223 1.77 -3.57 -10.31
N PHE A 224 2.02 -3.52 -11.62
CA PHE A 224 1.03 -3.74 -12.67
C PHE A 224 0.35 -5.11 -12.54
N ALA A 225 1.14 -6.17 -12.38
CA ALA A 225 0.59 -7.50 -12.17
C ALA A 225 -0.23 -7.58 -10.87
N GLY A 226 0.15 -6.83 -9.83
CA GLY A 226 -0.66 -6.66 -8.62
C GLY A 226 -2.00 -5.95 -8.85
N VAL A 227 -2.12 -5.08 -9.87
CA VAL A 227 -3.40 -4.46 -10.26
C VAL A 227 -4.34 -5.58 -10.74
N ALA A 228 -3.85 -6.39 -11.67
CA ALA A 228 -4.58 -7.54 -12.20
C ALA A 228 -4.92 -8.56 -11.11
N GLY A 229 -3.97 -8.82 -10.19
CA GLY A 229 -4.19 -9.67 -9.02
C GLY A 229 -5.32 -9.15 -8.13
N THR A 230 -5.35 -7.85 -7.86
CA THR A 230 -6.39 -7.23 -7.02
C THR A 230 -7.77 -7.33 -7.67
N PHE A 231 -7.88 -7.03 -8.97
CA PHE A 231 -9.16 -7.12 -9.68
C PHE A 231 -9.64 -8.56 -9.88
N GLY A 232 -8.74 -9.46 -10.30
CA GLY A 232 -9.06 -10.85 -10.59
C GLY A 232 -9.35 -11.67 -9.33
N ALA A 233 -8.70 -11.36 -8.21
CA ALA A 233 -8.80 -12.16 -7.00
C ALA A 233 -10.21 -12.24 -6.43
N GLY A 234 -11.00 -11.16 -6.46
CA GLY A 234 -12.39 -11.20 -5.98
C GLY A 234 -13.22 -12.23 -6.75
N TYR A 235 -13.26 -12.10 -8.08
CA TYR A 235 -14.00 -13.02 -8.95
C TYR A 235 -13.51 -14.47 -8.84
N ILE A 236 -12.19 -14.70 -8.83
CA ILE A 236 -11.63 -16.05 -8.67
C ILE A 236 -12.04 -16.60 -7.31
N SER A 237 -11.90 -15.80 -6.25
CA SER A 237 -12.24 -16.16 -4.89
C SER A 237 -13.70 -16.52 -4.70
N ASP A 238 -14.61 -15.86 -5.40
CA ASP A 238 -16.04 -16.16 -5.30
C ASP A 238 -16.35 -17.53 -5.94
N LYS A 239 -15.61 -17.90 -6.99
CA LYS A 239 -15.75 -19.20 -7.67
C LYS A 239 -15.12 -20.36 -6.92
N ILE A 240 -13.90 -20.19 -6.42
CA ILE A 240 -13.14 -21.27 -5.78
C ILE A 240 -13.21 -21.25 -4.25
N GLY A 241 -13.75 -20.18 -3.66
CA GLY A 241 -13.84 -19.92 -2.22
C GLY A 241 -12.66 -19.10 -1.66
N HIS A 242 -12.95 -18.14 -0.76
CA HIS A 242 -11.96 -17.27 -0.10
C HIS A 242 -10.80 -18.05 0.54
N ARG A 243 -11.14 -19.10 1.29
CA ARG A 243 -10.15 -19.96 1.94
C ARG A 243 -9.20 -20.63 0.94
N ASN A 244 -9.72 -21.10 -0.19
CA ASN A 244 -8.92 -21.81 -1.19
C ASN A 244 -7.97 -20.85 -1.91
N LEU A 245 -8.43 -19.66 -2.29
CA LEU A 245 -7.56 -18.66 -2.91
C LEU A 245 -6.44 -18.21 -1.94
N LEU A 246 -6.76 -18.02 -0.66
CA LEU A 246 -5.76 -17.73 0.37
C LEU A 246 -4.75 -18.86 0.53
N LEU A 247 -5.18 -20.13 0.48
CA LEU A 247 -4.25 -21.29 0.54
C LEU A 247 -3.36 -21.35 -0.70
N ILE A 248 -3.93 -21.20 -1.90
CA ILE A 248 -3.17 -21.20 -3.16
C ILE A 248 -2.09 -20.13 -3.10
N THR A 249 -2.46 -18.88 -2.81
CA THR A 249 -1.49 -17.78 -2.71
C THR A 249 -0.48 -18.02 -1.59
N ALA A 250 -0.91 -18.59 -0.46
CA ALA A 250 -0.03 -18.83 0.68
C ALA A 250 1.05 -19.89 0.43
N ILE A 251 0.74 -20.90 -0.39
CA ILE A 251 1.66 -21.98 -0.79
C ILE A 251 2.51 -21.57 -1.99
N THR A 252 1.90 -20.97 -3.00
CA THR A 252 2.57 -20.71 -4.29
C THR A 252 3.53 -19.53 -4.22
N SER A 253 3.14 -18.42 -3.58
CA SER A 253 4.00 -17.23 -3.62
C SER A 253 5.35 -17.41 -2.91
N PRO A 254 5.50 -18.13 -1.78
CA PRO A 254 6.83 -18.45 -1.26
C PRO A 254 7.71 -19.22 -2.24
N LEU A 255 7.14 -20.19 -2.97
CA LEU A 255 7.87 -20.99 -3.96
C LEU A 255 8.31 -20.13 -5.15
N VAL A 256 7.42 -19.26 -5.63
CA VAL A 256 7.75 -18.30 -6.70
C VAL A 256 8.82 -17.30 -6.21
N MET A 257 8.83 -16.94 -4.92
CA MET A 257 9.83 -16.03 -4.36
C MET A 257 11.20 -16.68 -4.33
N TRP A 258 11.28 -17.94 -3.93
CA TRP A 258 12.51 -18.73 -4.02
C TRP A 258 13.02 -18.82 -5.45
N ALA A 259 12.15 -19.15 -6.41
CA ALA A 259 12.51 -19.19 -7.82
C ALA A 259 13.01 -17.82 -8.33
N PHE A 260 12.42 -16.71 -7.86
CA PHE A 260 12.83 -15.35 -8.19
C PHE A 260 14.22 -15.02 -7.63
N ILE A 261 14.52 -15.40 -6.39
CA ILE A 261 15.83 -15.10 -5.76
C ILE A 261 16.96 -15.78 -6.54
N THR A 262 16.74 -17.01 -7.04
CA THR A 262 17.72 -17.76 -7.83
C THR A 262 17.59 -17.53 -9.34
N SER A 263 16.78 -16.56 -9.77
CA SER A 263 16.51 -16.32 -11.19
C SER A 263 17.66 -15.56 -11.87
N ASN A 264 17.72 -15.64 -13.19
CA ASN A 264 18.55 -14.75 -14.00
C ASN A 264 17.67 -13.61 -14.56
N THR A 265 18.28 -12.62 -15.18
CA THR A 265 17.58 -11.44 -15.71
C THR A 265 16.42 -11.79 -16.65
N VAL A 266 16.50 -12.88 -17.42
CA VAL A 266 15.45 -13.32 -18.35
C VAL A 266 14.26 -13.93 -17.62
N THR A 267 14.50 -14.81 -16.64
CA THR A 267 13.43 -15.48 -15.90
C THR A 267 12.83 -14.62 -14.79
N MET A 268 13.53 -13.57 -14.37
CA MET A 268 13.11 -12.64 -13.33
C MET A 268 11.76 -11.97 -13.63
N ILE A 269 11.57 -11.41 -14.82
CA ILE A 269 10.35 -10.65 -15.18
C ILE A 269 9.08 -11.52 -15.14
N PRO A 270 9.04 -12.71 -15.80
CA PRO A 270 7.90 -13.60 -15.67
C PRO A 270 7.56 -13.97 -14.22
N LEU A 271 8.59 -14.22 -13.39
CA LEU A 271 8.40 -14.54 -11.97
C LEU A 271 7.81 -13.36 -11.19
N LEU A 272 8.24 -12.12 -11.48
CA LEU A 272 7.67 -10.91 -10.89
C LEU A 272 6.22 -10.66 -11.32
N ILE A 273 5.82 -11.03 -12.54
CA ILE A 273 4.41 -10.98 -12.97
C ILE A 273 3.57 -11.92 -12.11
N ILE A 274 3.99 -13.19 -12.01
CA ILE A 274 3.28 -14.19 -11.20
C ILE A 274 3.24 -13.73 -9.73
N MET A 275 4.37 -13.24 -9.22
CA MET A 275 4.47 -12.73 -7.85
C MET A 275 3.54 -11.56 -7.59
N GLY A 276 3.49 -10.58 -8.50
CA GLY A 276 2.62 -9.41 -8.35
C GLY A 276 1.16 -9.83 -8.25
N PHE A 277 0.72 -10.75 -9.12
CA PHE A 277 -0.63 -11.30 -9.04
C PHE A 277 -0.91 -11.96 -7.68
N LEU A 278 -0.07 -12.92 -7.27
CA LEU A 278 -0.29 -13.70 -6.05
C LEU A 278 -0.21 -12.86 -4.77
N LEU A 279 0.73 -11.92 -4.71
CA LEU A 279 1.04 -11.15 -3.51
C LEU A 279 -0.09 -10.17 -3.18
N PHE A 280 -0.69 -9.54 -4.21
CA PHE A 280 -1.76 -8.57 -4.04
C PHE A 280 -3.17 -9.21 -4.02
N ALA A 281 -3.34 -10.44 -4.51
CA ALA A 281 -4.62 -11.15 -4.50
C ALA A 281 -5.24 -11.33 -3.11
N SER A 282 -4.42 -11.49 -2.06
CA SER A 282 -4.92 -11.72 -0.69
C SER A 282 -5.67 -10.53 -0.09
N GLY A 283 -5.34 -9.29 -0.47
CA GLY A 283 -5.93 -8.06 0.06
C GLY A 283 -7.45 -7.97 -0.11
N PRO A 284 -7.99 -7.97 -1.35
CA PRO A 284 -9.43 -7.89 -1.60
C PRO A 284 -10.20 -9.08 -1.02
N VAL A 285 -9.58 -10.27 -0.93
CA VAL A 285 -10.22 -11.46 -0.34
C VAL A 285 -10.41 -11.29 1.17
N ILE A 286 -9.38 -10.82 1.87
CA ILE A 286 -9.50 -10.54 3.31
C ILE A 286 -10.50 -9.40 3.53
N LEU A 287 -10.49 -8.37 2.69
CA LEU A 287 -11.46 -7.29 2.78
C LEU A 287 -12.90 -7.79 2.55
N ALA A 288 -13.13 -8.71 1.61
CA ALA A 288 -14.42 -9.35 1.43
C ALA A 288 -14.85 -10.10 2.71
N LEU A 289 -13.95 -10.91 3.30
CA LEU A 289 -14.21 -11.58 4.57
C LEU A 289 -14.53 -10.60 5.71
N VAL A 290 -13.90 -9.42 5.75
CA VAL A 290 -14.25 -8.35 6.70
C VAL A 290 -15.69 -7.88 6.49
N GLN A 291 -16.10 -7.65 5.24
CA GLN A 291 -17.46 -7.20 4.91
C GLN A 291 -18.51 -8.29 5.13
N GLU A 292 -18.14 -9.57 5.01
CA GLU A 292 -19.00 -10.72 5.31
C GLU A 292 -19.15 -11.01 6.81
N THR A 293 -18.45 -10.28 7.70
CA THR A 293 -18.66 -10.45 9.15
C THR A 293 -20.06 -10.01 9.54
N ASN A 294 -20.82 -10.88 10.20
CA ASN A 294 -22.18 -10.61 10.69
C ASN A 294 -22.15 -9.69 11.93
N THR A 295 -21.80 -8.43 11.73
CA THR A 295 -21.68 -7.40 12.78
C THR A 295 -22.62 -6.22 12.52
N GLU A 296 -23.15 -5.64 13.59
CA GLU A 296 -23.87 -4.37 13.52
C GLU A 296 -22.93 -3.14 13.38
N ARG A 297 -21.60 -3.35 13.40
CA ARG A 297 -20.58 -2.30 13.29
C ARG A 297 -19.59 -2.49 12.12
N PRO A 298 -20.04 -2.64 10.87
CA PRO A 298 -19.15 -2.93 9.73
C PRO A 298 -18.05 -1.87 9.54
N ALA A 299 -18.37 -0.59 9.77
CA ALA A 299 -17.38 0.50 9.69
C ALA A 299 -16.27 0.39 10.76
N PHE A 300 -16.61 -0.06 11.97
CA PHE A 300 -15.66 -0.25 13.06
C PHE A 300 -14.75 -1.46 12.82
N ILE A 301 -15.29 -2.56 12.29
CA ILE A 301 -14.48 -3.74 11.97
C ILE A 301 -13.55 -3.45 10.80
N ASN A 302 -14.02 -2.73 9.79
CA ASN A 302 -13.18 -2.26 8.70
C ASN A 302 -12.03 -1.36 9.20
N SER A 303 -12.29 -0.44 10.14
CA SER A 303 -11.25 0.42 10.69
C SER A 303 -10.19 -0.35 11.50
N ILE A 304 -10.59 -1.38 12.26
CA ILE A 304 -9.66 -2.28 12.94
C ILE A 304 -8.80 -3.04 11.93
N TYR A 305 -9.42 -3.66 10.91
CA TYR A 305 -8.69 -4.36 9.84
C TYR A 305 -7.65 -3.47 9.16
N MET A 306 -8.02 -2.25 8.81
CA MET A 306 -7.11 -1.28 8.19
C MET A 306 -5.96 -0.90 9.13
N SER A 307 -6.25 -0.69 10.42
CA SER A 307 -5.23 -0.38 11.43
C SER A 307 -4.22 -1.51 11.61
N ILE A 308 -4.70 -2.76 11.71
CA ILE A 308 -3.86 -3.97 11.76
C ILE A 308 -2.98 -4.04 10.49
N SER A 309 -3.59 -3.85 9.32
CA SER A 309 -2.88 -3.92 8.04
C SER A 309 -1.77 -2.87 7.96
N PHE A 310 -2.04 -1.61 8.29
CA PHE A 310 -1.01 -0.55 8.29
C PHE A 310 0.08 -0.80 9.33
N GLY A 311 -0.28 -1.23 10.53
CA GLY A 311 0.66 -1.55 11.60
C GLY A 311 1.62 -2.67 11.20
N ILE A 312 1.08 -3.80 10.73
CA ILE A 312 1.89 -4.94 10.27
C ILE A 312 2.78 -4.55 9.09
N ASN A 313 2.27 -3.83 8.09
CA ASN A 313 3.10 -3.44 6.95
C ASN A 313 4.24 -2.49 7.36
N SER A 314 3.99 -1.57 8.32
CA SER A 314 5.03 -0.65 8.82
C SER A 314 6.09 -1.41 9.65
N LEU A 315 5.65 -2.33 10.50
CA LEU A 315 6.53 -3.20 11.27
C LEU A 315 7.40 -4.08 10.37
N MET A 316 6.81 -4.71 9.36
CA MET A 316 7.52 -5.64 8.46
C MET A 316 8.53 -4.93 7.58
N VAL A 317 8.24 -3.72 7.11
CA VAL A 317 9.23 -2.88 6.41
C VAL A 317 10.47 -2.66 7.28
N LEU A 318 10.29 -2.28 8.55
CA LEU A 318 11.41 -2.05 9.45
C LEU A 318 12.19 -3.35 9.75
N ILE A 319 11.48 -4.47 9.99
CA ILE A 319 12.11 -5.78 10.25
C ILE A 319 12.93 -6.25 9.05
N VAL A 320 12.38 -6.14 7.83
CA VAL A 320 13.11 -6.49 6.61
C VAL A 320 14.35 -5.61 6.44
N GLY A 321 14.28 -4.32 6.78
CA GLY A 321 15.45 -3.44 6.80
C GLY A 321 16.52 -3.89 7.81
N ILE A 322 16.12 -4.23 9.03
CA ILE A 322 17.03 -4.71 10.09
C ILE A 322 17.70 -6.03 9.72
N LEU A 323 16.94 -6.98 9.16
CA LEU A 323 17.51 -8.24 8.67
C LEU A 323 18.43 -7.97 7.47
N GLY A 324 18.01 -7.11 6.54
CA GLY A 324 18.81 -6.73 5.38
C GLY A 324 20.18 -6.17 5.77
N ASP A 325 20.25 -5.33 6.81
CA ASP A 325 21.52 -4.79 7.32
C ASP A 325 22.42 -5.86 7.96
N LYS A 326 21.83 -6.82 8.68
CA LYS A 326 22.59 -7.81 9.45
C LYS A 326 23.06 -9.00 8.63
N ILE A 327 22.23 -9.46 7.70
CA ILE A 327 22.40 -10.74 7.01
C ILE A 327 22.25 -10.64 5.49
N GLY A 328 22.08 -9.42 4.96
CA GLY A 328 21.88 -9.16 3.53
C GLY A 328 20.43 -9.33 3.08
N LEU A 329 20.07 -8.64 2.00
CA LEU A 329 18.71 -8.69 1.45
C LEU A 329 18.37 -10.06 0.85
N GLU A 330 19.33 -10.76 0.25
CA GLU A 330 19.09 -12.08 -0.35
C GLU A 330 18.64 -13.12 0.70
N LEU A 331 19.41 -13.32 1.77
CA LEU A 331 19.01 -14.22 2.85
C LEU A 331 17.75 -13.73 3.57
N THR A 332 17.56 -12.42 3.70
CA THR A 332 16.31 -11.85 4.23
C THR A 332 15.09 -12.23 3.38
N TYR A 333 15.23 -12.21 2.05
CA TYR A 333 14.19 -12.61 1.11
C TYR A 333 13.87 -14.10 1.25
N GLN A 334 14.89 -14.94 1.35
CA GLN A 334 14.75 -16.38 1.60
C GLN A 334 14.00 -16.65 2.92
N ILE A 335 14.39 -15.98 4.01
CA ILE A 335 13.71 -16.09 5.31
C ILE A 335 12.26 -15.64 5.22
N CYS A 336 11.98 -14.51 4.55
CA CYS A 336 10.61 -14.04 4.35
C CYS A 336 9.75 -15.05 3.59
N ALA A 337 10.31 -15.70 2.56
CA ALA A 337 9.63 -16.75 1.82
C ALA A 337 9.29 -17.94 2.73
N VAL A 338 10.26 -18.43 3.51
CA VAL A 338 10.03 -19.55 4.45
C VAL A 338 9.00 -19.20 5.52
N LEU A 339 9.13 -18.03 6.15
CA LEU A 339 8.20 -17.56 7.19
C LEU A 339 6.78 -17.41 6.66
N ALA A 340 6.60 -17.10 5.38
CA ALA A 340 5.29 -16.96 4.80
C ALA A 340 4.49 -18.27 4.75
N PHE A 341 5.11 -19.45 4.82
CA PHE A 341 4.37 -20.71 5.01
C PHE A 341 3.67 -20.78 6.37
N VAL A 342 4.16 -20.07 7.40
CA VAL A 342 3.52 -19.99 8.72
C VAL A 342 2.18 -19.24 8.66
N SER A 343 1.87 -18.54 7.57
CA SER A 343 0.53 -17.98 7.34
C SER A 343 -0.55 -19.05 7.13
N ILE A 344 -0.18 -20.27 6.73
CA ILE A 344 -1.12 -21.34 6.34
C ILE A 344 -2.02 -21.77 7.51
N PRO A 345 -1.51 -22.13 8.71
CA PRO A 345 -2.35 -22.49 9.86
C PRO A 345 -3.44 -21.48 10.19
N PHE A 346 -3.16 -20.18 10.07
CA PHE A 346 -4.14 -19.13 10.36
C PHE A 346 -5.34 -19.16 9.42
N ILE A 347 -5.16 -19.60 8.17
CA ILE A 347 -6.25 -19.73 7.19
C ILE A 347 -7.29 -20.78 7.64
N PHE A 348 -6.87 -21.79 8.41
CA PHE A 348 -7.77 -22.83 8.92
C PHE A 348 -8.67 -22.35 10.07
N ILE A 349 -8.41 -21.16 10.65
CA ILE A 349 -9.30 -20.51 11.61
C ILE A 349 -10.58 -20.03 10.90
N LEU A 350 -10.53 -19.77 9.59
CA LEU A 350 -11.71 -19.41 8.82
C LEU A 350 -12.67 -20.61 8.69
N PRO A 351 -13.98 -20.40 8.93
CA PRO A 351 -14.97 -21.44 8.74
C PRO A 351 -14.96 -21.90 7.28
N LYS A 352 -15.14 -23.20 7.03
CA LYS A 352 -15.41 -23.69 5.67
C LYS A 352 -16.78 -23.16 5.26
N LYS A 353 -16.84 -22.27 4.26
CA LYS A 353 -18.11 -21.91 3.61
C LYS A 353 -18.68 -23.20 3.03
N GLN A 354 -19.84 -23.65 3.50
CA GLN A 354 -20.59 -24.70 2.80
C GLN A 354 -21.02 -24.07 1.49
N VAL A 355 -20.50 -24.56 0.37
CA VAL A 355 -21.02 -24.19 -0.94
C VAL A 355 -22.44 -24.76 -0.97
N GLU A 356 -23.45 -23.91 -0.86
CA GLU A 356 -24.82 -24.31 -1.21
C GLU A 356 -24.77 -24.77 -2.67
N LYS A 357 -25.07 -26.06 -2.86
CA LYS A 357 -25.05 -26.73 -4.16
C LYS A 357 -26.20 -26.29 -5.04
#